data_AF-A0AAN6N346-F1
#
_entry.id   AF-A0AAN6N346-F1
#
_cell.length_a   1.000
_cell.length_b   1.000
_cell.length_c   1.000
_cell.angle_alpha   90.00
_cell.angle_beta   90.00
_cell.angle_gamma   90.00
#
_symmetry.space_group_name_H-M   'P 1'
#
loop_
_entity.id
_entity.type
_entity.pdbx_description
1 polymer ?
#
loop_
_entity_poly.entity_id
_entity_poly.type
_entity_poly.pdbx_seq_one_letter_code
_entity_poly.pdbx_strand_id
1 'polypeptide(L)'
;IDIEAWIHRPIEVRRAEIGTGKQPGKIKRPLNAFMLYRKAYQNRAKDLWKHRNHQIISQMCGKSWNLESESIRNQFNAWAKIEREKHQEAHPSYKFTPAR
;
A
#
# COMPACT_ATOMS: atom_id res chain seq x y z
N ILE A 1 -1.39 -0.80 -11.91
CA ILE A 1 -2.07 0.21 -11.07
C ILE A 1 -1.13 1.38 -11.01
N ASP A 2 -1.63 2.57 -11.33
CA ASP A 2 -0.90 3.81 -11.11
C ASP A 2 -0.87 4.12 -9.60
N ILE A 3 0.34 4.10 -9.03
CA ILE A 3 0.55 4.34 -7.59
C ILE A 3 0.40 5.82 -7.25
N GLU A 4 0.77 6.71 -8.17
CA GLU A 4 0.62 8.13 -7.98
C GLU A 4 -0.86 8.50 -7.88
N ALA A 5 -1.68 8.02 -8.82
CA ALA A 5 -3.13 8.18 -8.73
C ALA A 5 -3.70 7.57 -7.44
N TRP A 6 -3.15 6.45 -6.96
CA TRP A 6 -3.60 5.79 -5.74
C TRP A 6 -3.33 6.60 -4.47
N ILE A 7 -2.16 7.23 -4.35
CA ILE A 7 -1.84 8.11 -3.22
C ILE A 7 -2.50 9.48 -3.36
N HIS A 8 -2.88 9.89 -4.57
CA HIS A 8 -3.60 11.15 -4.80
C HIS A 8 -5.13 11.01 -4.77
N ARG A 9 -5.66 9.81 -4.51
CA ARG A 9 -7.10 9.59 -4.34
C ARG A 9 -7.70 10.56 -3.31
N PRO A 10 -8.95 11.02 -3.47
CA PRO A 10 -9.55 11.97 -2.54
C PRO A 10 -9.78 11.34 -1.15
N ILE A 11 -9.79 12.19 -0.12
CA ILE A 11 -10.00 11.80 1.29
C ILE A 11 -11.35 11.09 1.48
N GLU A 12 -12.37 11.52 0.75
CA GLU A 12 -13.71 10.94 0.78
C GLU A 12 -13.70 9.45 0.41
N VAL A 13 -12.95 9.09 -0.63
CA VAL A 13 -12.76 7.69 -1.03
C VAL A 13 -12.06 6.91 0.08
N ARG A 14 -11.00 7.47 0.70
CA ARG A 14 -10.32 6.82 1.83
C ARG A 14 -11.25 6.56 3.01
N ARG A 15 -12.15 7.50 3.32
CA ARG A 15 -13.15 7.36 4.37
C ARG A 15 -14.20 6.31 4.03
N ALA A 16 -14.69 6.30 2.78
CA ALA A 16 -15.64 5.29 2.31
C ALA A 16 -15.06 3.86 2.37
N GLU A 17 -13.75 3.68 2.13
CA GLU A 17 -13.08 2.37 2.22
C GLU A 17 -13.12 1.74 3.63
N ILE A 18 -13.34 2.53 4.69
CA ILE A 18 -13.51 2.01 6.05
C ILE A 18 -14.83 1.24 6.18
N GLY A 19 -15.90 1.76 5.56
CA GLY A 19 -17.24 1.16 5.63
C GLY A 19 -17.40 -0.06 4.72
N THR A 20 -16.67 -0.10 3.61
CA THR A 20 -16.80 -1.16 2.58
C THR A 20 -15.74 -2.26 2.70
N GLY A 21 -14.83 -2.16 3.65
CA GLY A 21 -13.78 -3.14 3.88
C GLY A 21 -14.29 -4.48 4.44
N LYS A 22 -13.47 -5.54 4.33
CA LYS A 22 -13.72 -6.86 4.96
C LYS A 22 -13.98 -6.79 6.47
N GLN A 23 -13.52 -5.72 7.13
CA GLN A 23 -13.83 -5.41 8.52
C GLN A 23 -14.37 -3.97 8.55
N PRO A 24 -15.69 -3.78 8.41
CA PRO A 24 -16.30 -2.45 8.42
C PRO A 24 -15.96 -1.75 9.75
N GLY A 25 -15.53 -0.48 9.67
CA GLY A 25 -15.13 0.32 10.83
C GLY A 25 -13.65 0.22 11.20
N LYS A 26 -12.88 -0.70 10.60
CA LYS A 26 -11.43 -0.80 10.85
C LYS A 26 -10.63 -0.02 9.83
N ILE A 27 -9.96 1.03 10.31
CA ILE A 27 -9.03 1.83 9.52
C ILE A 27 -7.79 0.99 9.19
N LYS A 28 -7.55 0.77 7.89
CA LYS A 28 -6.38 0.04 7.40
C LYS A 28 -5.13 0.89 7.62
N ARG A 29 -3.99 0.23 7.89
CA ARG A 29 -2.69 0.91 8.01
C ARG A 29 -2.33 1.61 6.69
N PRO A 30 -1.71 2.80 6.73
CA PRO A 30 -1.14 3.39 5.53
C PRO A 30 -0.05 2.47 4.97
N LEU A 31 0.04 2.40 3.64
CA LEU A 31 1.01 1.56 2.96
C LEU A 31 2.40 2.22 3.03
N ASN A 32 3.40 1.48 3.47
CA ASN A 32 4.80 1.92 3.38
C ASN A 32 5.33 1.77 1.94
N ALA A 33 6.57 2.22 1.70
CA ALA A 33 7.18 2.20 0.36
C ALA A 33 7.17 0.81 -0.27
N PHE A 34 7.56 -0.22 0.49
CA PHE A 34 7.56 -1.61 0.05
C PHE A 34 6.15 -2.12 -0.26
N MET A 35 5.15 -1.77 0.55
CA MET A 35 3.76 -2.19 0.34
C MET A 35 3.13 -1.48 -0.86
N LEU A 36 3.50 -0.23 -1.14
CA LEU A 36 3.13 0.48 -2.36
C LEU A 36 3.76 -0.17 -3.60
N TYR A 37 5.06 -0.47 -3.52
CA TYR A 37 5.78 -1.20 -4.56
C TYR A 37 5.13 -2.56 -4.84
N ARG A 38 4.88 -3.33 -3.78
CA ARG A 38 4.15 -4.60 -3.89
C ARG A 38 2.79 -4.40 -4.51
N LYS A 39 2.01 -3.36 -4.17
CA LYS A 39 0.69 -3.12 -4.78
C LYS A 39 0.80 -2.86 -6.29
N ALA A 40 1.83 -2.12 -6.72
CA ALA A 40 2.09 -1.84 -8.13
C ALA A 40 2.42 -3.13 -8.90
N TYR A 41 3.34 -3.92 -8.34
CA TYR A 41 3.87 -5.13 -8.95
C TYR A 41 2.94 -6.33 -8.80
N GLN A 42 2.18 -6.42 -7.72
CA GLN A 42 1.30 -7.55 -7.44
C GLN A 42 0.18 -7.67 -8.46
N ASN A 43 -0.30 -6.57 -9.07
CA ASN A 43 -1.28 -6.70 -10.15
C ASN A 43 -0.65 -7.35 -11.39
N ARG A 44 0.55 -6.91 -11.79
CA ARG A 44 1.28 -7.52 -12.90
C ARG A 44 1.68 -8.97 -12.60
N ALA A 45 2.05 -9.25 -11.35
CA ALA A 45 2.35 -10.60 -10.89
C ALA A 45 1.09 -11.47 -10.77
N LYS A 46 -0.08 -10.91 -10.42
CA LYS A 46 -1.31 -11.70 -10.29
C LYS A 46 -1.68 -12.36 -11.60
N ASP A 47 -1.57 -11.67 -12.73
CA ASP A 47 -1.90 -12.25 -14.04
C ASP A 47 -0.92 -13.35 -14.45
N LEU A 48 0.37 -13.20 -14.13
CA LEU A 48 1.40 -14.21 -14.41
C LEU A 48 1.38 -15.39 -13.43
N TRP A 49 0.88 -15.18 -12.21
CA TRP A 49 1.03 -16.12 -11.09
C TRP A 49 -0.31 -16.45 -10.42
N LYS A 50 -1.41 -16.44 -11.18
CA LYS A 50 -2.81 -16.70 -10.73
C LYS A 50 -3.00 -17.95 -9.86
N HIS A 51 -2.05 -18.89 -9.85
CA HIS A 51 -2.11 -20.15 -9.09
C HIS A 51 -1.04 -20.32 -8.00
N ARG A 52 -0.17 -19.33 -7.75
CA ARG A 52 0.87 -19.46 -6.71
C ARG A 52 0.55 -18.69 -5.43
N ASN A 53 0.95 -19.31 -4.31
CA ASN A 53 0.77 -18.85 -2.93
C ASN A 53 1.26 -17.38 -2.74
N HIS A 54 0.48 -16.55 -2.02
CA HIS A 54 0.80 -15.17 -1.66
C HIS A 54 2.18 -15.01 -0.98
N GLN A 55 2.67 -16.08 -0.36
CA GLN A 55 4.00 -16.18 0.24
C GLN A 55 5.12 -16.01 -0.79
N ILE A 56 5.00 -16.66 -1.96
CA ILE A 56 5.99 -16.59 -3.04
C ILE A 56 5.99 -15.18 -3.64
N ILE A 57 4.81 -14.60 -3.86
CA ILE A 57 4.69 -13.20 -4.33
C ILE A 57 5.40 -12.25 -3.38
N SER A 58 5.25 -12.46 -2.06
CA SER A 58 5.94 -11.65 -1.05
C SER A 58 7.46 -11.76 -1.15
N GLN A 59 7.98 -12.98 -1.29
CA GLN A 59 9.41 -13.23 -1.40
C GLN A 59 9.99 -12.63 -2.68
N MET A 60 9.30 -12.81 -3.82
CA MET A 60 9.72 -12.25 -5.10
C MET A 60 9.70 -10.73 -5.09
N CYS A 61 8.62 -10.11 -4.61
CA CYS A 61 8.58 -8.65 -4.46
C CYS A 61 9.68 -8.13 -3.53
N GLY A 62 10.00 -8.87 -2.45
CA GLY A 62 11.11 -8.52 -1.56
C GLY A 62 12.48 -8.54 -2.26
N LYS A 63 12.75 -9.60 -3.03
CA LYS A 63 13.98 -9.69 -3.85
C LYS A 63 14.04 -8.59 -4.90
N SER A 64 12.96 -8.37 -5.65
CA SER A 64 12.89 -7.31 -6.66
C SER A 64 13.10 -5.93 -6.05
N TRP A 65 12.46 -5.64 -4.91
CA TRP A 65 12.63 -4.34 -4.24
C TRP A 65 14.08 -4.04 -3.85
N ASN A 66 14.84 -5.05 -3.42
CA ASN A 66 16.26 -4.88 -3.11
C ASN A 66 17.13 -4.68 -4.36
N LEU A 67 16.69 -5.18 -5.52
CA LEU A 67 17.37 -5.01 -6.81
C LEU A 67 16.98 -3.72 -7.53
N GLU A 68 15.87 -3.08 -7.12
CA GLU A 68 15.43 -1.83 -7.72
C GLU A 68 16.39 -0.67 -7.44
N SER A 69 16.48 0.21 -8.42
CA SER A 69 17.34 1.38 -8.37
C SER A 69 16.96 2.33 -7.23
N GLU A 70 17.94 3.06 -6.68
CA GLU A 70 17.70 4.01 -5.59
C GLU A 70 16.69 5.09 -5.95
N SER A 71 16.67 5.54 -7.20
CA SER A 71 15.67 6.50 -7.69
C SER A 71 14.25 5.99 -7.47
N ILE A 72 13.97 4.73 -7.83
CA ILE A 72 12.67 4.11 -7.62
C ILE A 72 12.38 3.96 -6.12
N ARG A 73 13.34 3.47 -5.33
CA ARG A 73 13.16 3.32 -3.88
C ARG A 73 12.84 4.67 -3.21
N ASN A 74 13.54 5.73 -3.60
CA ASN A 74 13.31 7.10 -3.12
C ASN A 74 11.94 7.63 -3.54
N GLN A 75 11.51 7.39 -4.79
CA GLN A 75 10.18 7.76 -5.25
C GLN A 75 9.08 7.08 -4.41
N PHE A 76 9.20 5.77 -4.18
CA PHE A 76 8.25 5.03 -3.34
C PHE A 76 8.30 5.44 -1.86
N ASN A 77 9.46 5.86 -1.35
CA ASN A 77 9.58 6.44 0.00
C ASN A 77 8.86 7.80 0.08
N ALA A 78 9.00 8.67 -0.92
CA ALA A 78 8.28 9.94 -0.98
C ALA A 78 6.77 9.71 -1.05
N TRP A 79 6.31 8.77 -1.89
CA TRP A 79 4.92 8.37 -1.99
C TRP A 79 4.37 7.77 -0.69
N ALA A 80 5.17 6.98 0.03
CA ALA A 80 4.78 6.43 1.33
C ALA A 80 4.59 7.53 2.39
N LYS A 81 5.42 8.58 2.35
CA LYS A 81 5.27 9.75 3.21
C LYS A 81 3.97 10.48 2.92
N ILE A 82 3.68 10.73 1.64
CA ILE A 82 2.42 11.37 1.20
C ILE A 82 1.20 10.52 1.60
N GLU A 83 1.24 9.20 1.39
CA GLU A 83 0.14 8.31 1.76
C GLU A 83 -0.10 8.33 3.28
N ARG A 84 0.98 8.37 4.09
CA ARG A 84 0.86 8.51 5.54
C ARG A 84 0.23 9.85 5.94
N GLU A 85 0.69 10.96 5.36
CA GLU A 85 0.17 12.30 5.64
C GLU A 85 -1.31 12.40 5.28
N LYS A 86 -1.68 12.01 4.06
CA LYS A 86 -3.08 12.01 3.61
C LYS A 86 -3.97 11.05 4.39
N HIS A 87 -3.42 9.91 4.83
CA HIS A 87 -4.16 8.98 5.68
C HIS A 87 -4.42 9.59 7.06
N GLN A 88 -3.43 10.27 7.63
CA GLN A 88 -3.57 10.97 8.91
C GLN A 88 -4.58 12.13 8.80
N GLU A 89 -4.56 12.87 7.69
CA GLU A 89 -5.53 13.94 7.40
C GLU A 89 -6.95 13.38 7.22
N ALA A 90 -7.08 12.23 6.52
CA ALA A 90 -8.36 11.55 6.36
C ALA A 90 -8.90 10.98 7.68
N HIS A 91 -8.00 10.54 8.56
CA HIS A 91 -8.30 9.87 9.83
C HIS A 91 -7.49 10.44 10.98
N PRO A 92 -7.80 11.67 11.45
CA PRO A 92 -7.05 12.31 12.53
C PRO A 92 -7.15 11.53 13.86
N SER A 93 -8.24 10.78 14.05
CA SER A 93 -8.49 9.90 15.19
C SER A 93 -7.82 8.52 15.08
N TYR A 94 -7.14 8.21 13.97
CA TYR A 94 -6.42 6.94 13.82
C TYR A 94 -5.22 6.90 14.75
N LYS A 95 -5.26 6.02 15.75
CA LYS A 95 -4.12 5.72 16.63
C LYS A 95 -3.63 4.31 16.33
N PHE A 96 -2.34 4.19 16.02
CA PHE A 96 -1.71 2.89 15.86
C PHE A 96 -1.61 2.22 17.23
N THR A 97 -2.58 1.35 17.53
CA THR A 97 -2.48 0.44 18.66
C THR A 97 -1.92 -0.88 18.12
N PRO A 98 -0.69 -1.28 18.49
CA PRO A 98 -0.22 -2.62 18.19
C PRO A 98 -1.18 -3.60 18.87
N ALA A 99 -1.68 -4.59 18.12
CA ALA A 99 -2.40 -5.70 18.74
C ALA A 99 -1.38 -6.44 19.63
N ARG A 100 -1.68 -6.51 20.93
CA ARG A 100 -0.95 -7.39 21.86
C ARG A 100 -1.19 -8.85 21.50
#